data_AF-A0A969JAF0-F1
#
_entry.id   AF-A0A969JAF0-F1
#
_cell.length_a   1.000
_cell.length_b   1.000
_cell.length_c   1.000
_cell.angle_alpha   90.00
_cell.angle_beta   90.00
_cell.angle_gamma   90.00
#
_symmetry.space_group_name_H-M   'P 1'
#
loop_
_entity.id
_entity.type
_entity.pdbx_description
1 polymer ?
#
loop_
_entity_poly.entity_id
_entity_poly.type
_entity_poly.pdbx_seq_one_letter_code
_entity_poly.pdbx_strand_id
1 'polypeptide(L)' 'MANSSVSSKIINCSGISGATLVVLTALALTIAQPASAATFDFQFFEVPDSAFTFGTGINDAGLVVGQYVDSSSATRGYVR' A
#
# COMPACT_ATOMS: atom_id res chain seq x y z
N MET A 1 24.29 -65.26 -24.34
CA MET A 1 24.60 -63.84 -24.00
C MET A 1 24.14 -63.00 -25.19
N ALA A 2 22.84 -62.72 -25.28
CA ALA A 2 22.28 -61.88 -26.35
C ALA A 2 22.18 -60.45 -25.81
N ASN A 3 22.89 -59.57 -26.50
CA ASN A 3 23.18 -58.19 -26.14
C ASN A 3 21.92 -57.31 -26.23
N SER A 4 21.77 -56.49 -25.20
CA SER A 4 20.83 -55.41 -24.97
C SER A 4 20.34 -54.68 -26.23
N SER A 5 19.03 -54.73 -26.46
CA SER A 5 18.30 -53.67 -27.16
C SER A 5 17.26 -53.14 -26.19
N VAL A 6 17.72 -52.34 -25.23
CA VAL A 6 16.84 -51.54 -24.38
C VAL A 6 16.13 -50.56 -25.31
N SER A 7 14.88 -50.86 -25.65
CA SER A 7 14.00 -49.98 -26.41
C SER A 7 13.75 -48.73 -25.57
N SER A 8 14.56 -47.70 -25.79
CA SER A 8 14.44 -46.37 -25.23
C SER A 8 13.15 -45.75 -25.75
N LYS A 9 12.05 -46.03 -25.06
CA LYS A 9 10.75 -45.39 -25.27
C LYS A 9 10.87 -43.95 -24.78
N ILE A 10 11.38 -43.08 -25.65
CA ILE A 10 11.37 -41.62 -25.46
C ILE A 10 9.90 -41.24 -25.35
N ILE A 11 9.43 -40.96 -24.14
CA ILE A 11 8.11 -40.36 -23.92
C ILE A 11 8.23 -38.94 -24.46
N ASN A 12 7.86 -38.76 -25.72
CA ASN A 12 7.74 -37.45 -26.32
C ASN A 12 6.55 -36.77 -25.61
N CYS A 13 6.83 -36.00 -24.57
CA CYS A 13 5.83 -35.18 -23.89
C CYS A 13 5.49 -33.99 -24.80
N SER A 14 4.74 -34.24 -25.87
CA SER A 14 4.37 -33.24 -26.90
C SER A 14 3.24 -32.29 -26.47
N GLY A 15 2.88 -32.29 -25.19
CA GLY A 15 1.61 -31.73 -24.71
C GLY A 15 1.58 -30.23 -24.44
N ILE A 16 2.71 -29.51 -24.49
CA ILE A 16 2.77 -28.10 -24.12
C ILE A 16 3.01 -27.27 -25.38
N SER A 17 1.91 -26.88 -26.04
CA SER A 17 1.93 -25.99 -27.20
C SER A 17 2.56 -24.65 -26.81
N GLY A 18 3.41 -24.07 -27.68
CA GLY A 18 3.97 -22.72 -27.47
C GLY A 18 2.87 -21.66 -27.21
N ALA A 19 1.66 -21.88 -27.72
CA ALA A 19 0.50 -21.04 -27.42
C ALA A 19 0.09 -21.07 -25.93
N THR A 20 0.18 -22.23 -25.27
CA THR A 20 -0.15 -22.36 -23.82
C THR A 20 0.89 -21.69 -22.92
N LEU A 21 2.16 -21.67 -23.32
CA LEU A 21 3.22 -21.00 -22.58
C LEU A 21 3.09 -19.47 -22.64
N VAL A 22 2.74 -18.93 -23.82
CA VAL A 22 2.52 -17.48 -24.03
C VAL A 22 1.29 -16.99 -23.25
N VAL A 23 0.23 -17.80 -23.18
CA VAL A 23 -0.96 -17.45 -22.39
C VAL A 23 -0.65 -17.44 -20.88
N LEU A 24 0.17 -18.39 -20.40
CA LEU A 24 0.57 -18.45 -19.00
C LEU A 24 1.46 -17.28 -18.58
N THR A 25 2.41 -16.87 -19.42
CA THR A 25 3.29 -15.73 -19.14
C THR A 25 2.53 -14.41 -19.25
N ALA A 26 1.65 -14.25 -20.23
CA ALA A 26 0.79 -13.07 -20.34
C ALA A 26 -0.13 -12.92 -19.11
N LEU A 27 -0.70 -14.01 -18.60
CA LEU A 27 -1.55 -14.00 -17.41
C LEU A 27 -0.75 -13.64 -16.15
N ALA A 28 0.48 -14.15 -16.02
CA ALA A 28 1.37 -13.84 -14.88
C ALA A 28 1.79 -12.36 -14.82
N LEU A 29 1.89 -11.68 -15.96
CA LEU A 29 2.20 -10.23 -16.00
C LEU A 29 0.99 -9.37 -15.60
N THR A 30 -0.24 -9.84 -15.79
CA THR A 30 -1.45 -9.08 -15.45
C THR A 30 -1.84 -9.13 -13.97
N ILE A 31 -1.27 -10.07 -13.18
CA ILE A 31 -1.55 -10.21 -11.74
C ILE A 31 -0.53 -9.48 -10.84
N ALA A 32 0.53 -8.93 -11.40
CA ALA A 32 1.52 -8.14 -10.67
C ALA A 32 1.05 -6.67 -10.57
N GLN A 33 0.06 -6.41 -9.71
CA GLN A 33 -0.35 -5.04 -9.42
C GLN A 33 0.65 -4.41 -8.43
N PRO A 34 1.12 -3.15 -8.65
CA PRO A 34 1.94 -2.46 -7.67
C PRO A 34 1.12 -2.31 -6.38
N ALA A 35 1.71 -2.66 -5.25
CA ALA A 35 1.08 -2.41 -3.95
C ALA A 35 0.85 -0.90 -3.80
N SER A 36 -0.41 -0.49 -3.70
CA SER A 36 -0.74 0.91 -3.44
C SER A 36 -0.43 1.21 -1.98
N ALA A 37 0.54 2.09 -1.75
CA ALA A 37 0.77 2.67 -0.44
C ALA A 37 -0.31 3.74 -0.20
N ALA A 38 -0.89 3.74 1.01
CA ALA A 38 -1.74 4.85 1.43
C ALA A 38 -0.92 6.14 1.42
N THR A 39 -1.42 7.16 0.75
CA THR A 39 -0.87 8.52 0.80
C THR A 39 -1.69 9.31 1.81
N PHE A 40 -1.01 10.02 2.71
CA PHE A 40 -1.63 10.88 3.70
C PHE A 40 -1.27 12.33 3.40
N ASP A 41 -2.25 13.22 3.46
CA ASP A 41 -2.04 14.67 3.39
C ASP A 41 -2.00 15.22 4.82
N PHE A 42 -0.95 15.97 5.15
CA PHE A 42 -0.76 16.54 6.49
C PHE A 42 -0.81 18.06 6.40
N GLN A 43 -1.67 18.66 7.22
CA GLN A 43 -1.77 20.10 7.36
C GLN A 43 -1.29 20.54 8.74
N PHE A 44 -0.28 21.41 8.76
CA PHE A 44 0.20 22.08 9.97
C PHE A 44 -0.55 23.39 10.17
N PHE A 45 -0.71 23.79 11.42
CA PHE A 45 -1.29 25.06 11.80
C PHE A 45 -0.71 25.50 13.13
N GLU A 46 -0.66 26.80 13.33
CA GLU A 46 -0.17 27.42 14.56
C GLU A 46 -1.24 28.36 15.08
N VAL A 47 -1.39 28.43 16.40
CA VAL A 47 -2.19 29.47 17.04
C VAL A 47 -1.25 30.62 17.42
N PRO A 48 -1.46 31.84 16.89
CA PRO A 48 -0.63 32.99 17.22
C PRO A 48 -0.57 33.24 18.73
N ASP A 49 0.60 33.68 19.22
CA ASP A 49 0.85 33.96 20.62
C ASP A 49 0.60 32.79 21.58
N SER A 50 0.53 31.54 21.08
CA SER A 50 0.41 30.36 21.92
C SER A 50 1.77 29.87 22.40
N ALA A 51 1.87 29.61 23.70
CA ALA A 51 2.99 28.89 24.29
C ALA A 51 2.87 27.37 24.08
N PHE A 52 1.63 26.87 24.08
CA PHE A 52 1.30 25.46 23.84
C PHE A 52 -0.05 25.34 23.15
N THR A 53 -0.15 24.41 22.20
CA THR A 53 -1.40 24.06 21.51
C THR A 53 -1.67 22.57 21.65
N PHE A 54 -2.91 22.21 22.01
CA PHE A 54 -3.36 20.83 22.19
C PHE A 54 -4.66 20.60 21.41
N GLY A 55 -4.64 19.68 20.46
CA GLY A 55 -5.84 19.18 19.79
C GLY A 55 -6.52 18.10 20.62
N THR A 56 -7.83 18.21 20.83
CA THR A 56 -8.62 17.27 21.64
C THR A 56 -9.62 16.47 20.82
N GLY A 57 -9.94 16.89 19.59
CA GLY A 57 -10.84 16.16 18.72
C GLY A 57 -10.78 16.60 17.27
N ILE A 58 -11.22 15.71 16.39
CA ILE A 58 -11.44 15.95 14.96
C ILE A 58 -12.76 15.29 14.55
N ASN A 59 -13.54 15.93 13.68
CA ASN A 59 -14.76 15.33 13.11
C ASN A 59 -14.56 14.87 11.66
N ASP A 60 -15.56 14.19 11.09
CA ASP A 60 -15.51 13.65 9.71
C ASP A 60 -15.36 14.73 8.63
N ALA A 61 -15.71 15.99 8.95
CA ALA A 61 -15.51 17.13 8.07
C ALA A 61 -14.09 17.71 8.15
N GLY A 62 -13.21 17.14 8.99
CA GLY A 62 -11.83 17.60 9.19
C GLY A 62 -11.68 18.79 10.15
N LEU A 63 -12.75 19.22 10.82
CA LEU A 63 -12.66 20.30 11.80
C LEU A 63 -11.97 19.82 13.06
N VAL A 64 -10.96 20.57 13.50
CA VAL A 64 -10.16 20.27 14.69
C VAL A 64 -10.54 21.23 15.80
N VAL A 65 -10.79 20.66 16.98
CA VAL A 65 -11.06 21.43 18.20
C VAL A 65 -9.97 21.17 19.24
N GLY A 66 -9.78 22.14 20.12
CA GLY A 66 -8.80 21.99 21.19
C GLY A 66 -8.66 23.23 22.05
N GLN A 67 -7.54 23.27 22.76
CA GLN A 67 -7.18 24.38 23.63
C GLN A 67 -5.72 24.76 23.45
N TYR A 68 -5.42 26.03 23.70
CA TYR A 68 -4.07 26.57 23.69
C TYR A 68 -3.85 27.46 24.92
N VAL A 69 -2.59 27.64 25.31
CA VAL A 69 -2.18 28.58 26.35
C VAL A 69 -1.62 29.81 25.67
N ASP A 70 -2.24 30.97 25.89
CA ASP A 70 -1.75 32.24 25.34
C ASP A 70 -0.52 32.76 26.10
N SER A 71 0.10 33.82 25.57
CA SER A 71 1.26 34.49 26.19
C SER A 71 1.00 35.06 27.59
N SER A 72 -0.27 35.23 27.98
CA SER A 72 -0.68 35.64 29.33
C SER A 72 -0.92 34.44 30.26
N SER A 73 -0.52 33.23 29.85
CA SER A 73 -0.73 31.97 30.56
C SER A 73 -2.22 31.61 30.75
N ALA A 74 -3.13 32.19 29.98
CA ALA A 74 -4.54 31.85 30.02
C ALA A 74 -4.86 30.72 29.02
N THR A 75 -5.70 29.77 29.44
CA THR A 75 -6.18 28.70 28.57
C THR A 75 -7.38 29.18 27.74
N ARG A 76 -7.31 28.99 26.43
CA ARG A 76 -8.31 29.40 25.44
C ARG A 76 -8.71 28.19 24.59
N GLY A 77 -9.95 28.16 24.10
CA GLY A 77 -10.41 27.16 23.12
C GLY A 77 -10.18 27.62 21.68
N TYR A 78 -10.05 26.68 20.75
CA TYR A 78 -10.01 26.96 19.31
C TYR A 78 -10.81 25.94 18.50
N VAL A 79 -11.21 26.35 17.29
CA VAL A 79 -11.80 25.53 16.23
C VAL A 79 -11.15 25.94 14.91
N ARG A 80 -10.71 24.98 14.10
CA ARG A 80 -10.20 25.22 12.74
C ARG A 80 -10.70 24.19 11.75
#